data_AF-A0A6C2DYZ5-F1
#
_entry.id   AF-A0A6C2DYZ5-F1
#
_cell.length_a   1.000
_cell.length_b   1.000
_cell.length_c   1.000
_cell.angle_alpha   90.00
_cell.angle_beta   90.00
_cell.angle_gamma   90.00
#
_symmetry.space_group_name_H-M   'P 1'
#
loop_
_entity.id
_entity.type
_entity.pdbx_description
1 polymer ?
#
loop_
_entity_poly.entity_id
_entity_poly.type
_entity_poly.pdbx_seq_one_letter_code
_entity_poly.pdbx_strand_id
1 'polypeptide(L)'
;MTSTNDYQFWPFPVSEEERQIPEQAEKLDFLQDVYSDGFESYRAVHGLDDYGANSESRSGYILQRGRKNRWEFLLLEGGDILFSALVNCFKVAGAALRAWLSGRTTNDILENVKEYLISPPRLEDSWKRGIKKTKDRG
;
A
#
# COMPACT_ATOMS: atom_id res chain seq x y z
N MET A 1 -18.56 -13.99 3.15
CA MET A 1 -17.87 -14.83 2.16
C MET A 1 -16.53 -14.18 1.90
N THR A 2 -15.50 -14.71 2.56
CA THR A 2 -14.12 -14.21 2.51
C THR A 2 -13.57 -14.45 1.11
N SER A 3 -13.34 -13.37 0.35
CA SER A 3 -12.45 -13.41 -0.81
C SER A 3 -11.12 -13.95 -0.30
N THR A 4 -10.78 -15.19 -0.63
CA THR A 4 -9.41 -15.67 -0.52
C THR A 4 -8.63 -14.77 -1.46
N ASN A 5 -7.94 -13.77 -0.93
CA ASN A 5 -7.04 -12.98 -1.75
C ASN A 5 -5.97 -13.95 -2.23
N ASP A 6 -6.06 -14.38 -3.47
CA ASP A 6 -5.04 -15.22 -4.08
C ASP A 6 -3.77 -14.36 -4.21
N TYR A 7 -2.72 -14.76 -3.50
CA TYR A 7 -1.42 -14.10 -3.53
C TYR A 7 -0.42 -14.93 -4.34
N GLN A 8 0.43 -14.24 -5.10
CA GLN A 8 1.57 -14.83 -5.77
C GLN A 8 2.85 -14.37 -5.07
N PHE A 9 3.54 -15.32 -4.46
CA PHE A 9 4.78 -15.08 -3.71
C PHE A 9 5.98 -15.04 -4.65
N TRP A 10 6.90 -14.10 -4.40
CA TRP A 10 8.15 -13.98 -5.12
C TRP A 10 9.12 -15.11 -4.70
N PRO A 11 9.93 -15.67 -5.62
CA PRO A 11 10.00 -15.35 -7.05
C PRO A 11 8.91 -16.05 -7.87
N PHE A 12 8.42 -15.34 -8.89
CA PHE A 12 7.51 -15.89 -9.91
C PHE A 12 7.96 -15.51 -11.33
N PRO A 13 7.50 -16.21 -12.38
CA PRO A 13 7.79 -15.83 -13.75
C PRO A 13 7.26 -14.42 -14.07
N VAL A 14 8.14 -13.57 -14.60
CA VAL A 14 7.83 -12.20 -15.05
C VAL A 14 8.18 -12.09 -16.52
N SER A 15 7.27 -11.58 -17.35
CA SER A 15 7.54 -11.41 -18.78
C SER A 15 8.44 -10.20 -19.04
N GLU A 16 9.12 -10.18 -20.19
CA GLU A 16 9.96 -9.04 -20.58
C GLU A 16 9.10 -7.78 -20.79
N GLU A 17 7.88 -7.93 -21.30
CA GLU A 17 6.92 -6.84 -21.46
C GLU A 17 6.52 -6.22 -20.12
N GLU A 18 6.30 -7.04 -19.09
CA GLU A 18 6.02 -6.57 -17.73
C GLU A 18 7.19 -5.75 -17.17
N ARG A 19 8.44 -6.16 -17.43
CA ARG A 19 9.65 -5.43 -16.98
C ARG A 19 9.83 -4.09 -17.69
N GLN A 20 9.32 -3.96 -18.91
CA GLN A 20 9.45 -2.73 -19.69
C GLN A 20 8.43 -1.65 -19.32
N ILE A 21 7.38 -1.99 -18.57
CA ILE A 21 6.40 -1.01 -18.06
C ILE A 21 7.01 -0.35 -16.81
N PRO A 22 7.34 0.95 -16.81
CA PRO A 22 8.09 1.56 -15.70
C PRO A 22 7.40 1.44 -14.34
N GLU A 23 6.08 1.58 -14.32
CA GLU A 23 5.27 1.44 -13.10
C GLU A 23 5.29 0.00 -12.57
N GLN A 24 5.37 -0.99 -13.45
CA GLN A 24 5.46 -2.40 -13.07
C GLN A 24 6.88 -2.76 -12.63
N ALA A 25 7.90 -2.24 -13.31
CA ALA A 25 9.30 -2.42 -12.94
C ALA A 25 9.56 -1.97 -11.49
N GLU A 26 9.05 -0.80 -11.10
CA GLU A 26 9.17 -0.29 -9.72
C GLU A 26 8.57 -1.25 -8.67
N LYS A 27 7.42 -1.85 -8.99
CA LYS A 27 6.72 -2.81 -8.13
C LYS A 27 7.48 -4.14 -8.04
N LEU A 28 8.04 -4.59 -9.16
CA LEU A 28 8.86 -5.81 -9.22
C LEU A 28 10.19 -5.64 -8.48
N ASP A 29 10.85 -4.49 -8.61
CA ASP A 29 12.07 -4.15 -7.87
C ASP A 29 11.82 -4.19 -6.37
N PHE A 30 10.70 -3.65 -5.89
CA PHE A 30 10.30 -3.78 -4.48
C PHE A 30 10.18 -5.24 -4.03
N LEU A 31 9.49 -6.09 -4.79
CA LEU A 31 9.31 -7.50 -4.44
C LEU A 31 10.66 -8.23 -4.36
N GLN A 32 11.53 -7.97 -5.33
CA GLN A 32 12.87 -8.54 -5.40
C GLN A 32 13.77 -8.06 -4.26
N ASP A 33 13.75 -6.77 -3.95
CA ASP A 33 14.55 -6.19 -2.86
C ASP A 33 14.15 -6.78 -1.50
N VAL A 34 12.84 -6.83 -1.24
CA VAL A 34 12.32 -7.37 0.02
C VAL A 34 12.60 -8.87 0.15
N TYR A 35 12.50 -9.62 -0.94
CA TYR A 35 12.89 -11.02 -0.97
C TYR A 35 14.40 -11.21 -0.73
N SER A 36 15.23 -10.35 -1.32
CA SER A 36 16.69 -10.40 -1.15
C SER A 36 17.13 -10.09 0.29
N ASP A 37 16.30 -9.35 1.03
CA ASP A 37 16.49 -9.12 2.46
C ASP A 37 16.04 -10.29 3.36
N GLY A 38 15.50 -11.36 2.76
CA GLY A 38 15.07 -12.57 3.47
C GLY A 38 13.61 -12.56 3.92
N PHE A 39 12.79 -11.64 3.41
CA PHE A 39 11.36 -11.57 3.71
C PHE A 39 10.52 -12.24 2.62
N GLU A 40 9.31 -12.67 2.96
CA GLU A 40 8.39 -13.29 2.01
C GLU A 40 7.54 -12.19 1.34
N SER A 41 7.87 -11.81 0.11
CA SER A 41 7.15 -10.78 -0.65
C SER A 41 6.12 -11.37 -1.62
N TYR A 42 5.02 -10.65 -1.87
CA TYR A 42 3.92 -11.11 -2.71
C TYR A 42 3.18 -9.97 -3.42
N ARG A 43 2.48 -10.34 -4.50
CA ARG A 43 1.45 -9.50 -5.15
C ARG A 43 0.09 -10.20 -5.14
N ALA A 44 -1.00 -9.44 -5.13
CA ALA A 44 -2.33 -9.99 -5.36
C ALA A 44 -2.50 -10.46 -6.82
N VAL A 45 -3.13 -11.62 -7.02
CA VAL A 45 -3.41 -12.22 -8.33
C VAL A 45 -4.64 -11.59 -9.00
N HIS A 46 -5.59 -11.09 -8.19
CA HIS A 46 -6.86 -10.58 -8.68
C HIS A 46 -7.21 -9.21 -8.09
N GLY A 47 -7.25 -8.20 -8.97
CA GLY A 47 -8.17 -7.06 -8.84
C GLY A 47 -7.72 -5.86 -8.02
N LEU A 48 -6.57 -5.88 -7.36
CA LEU A 48 -6.03 -4.70 -6.68
C LEU A 48 -4.51 -4.69 -6.89
N ASP A 49 -3.97 -3.50 -7.18
CA ASP A 49 -2.53 -3.23 -7.30
C ASP A 49 -1.87 -3.32 -5.91
N ASP A 50 -1.98 -4.50 -5.32
CA ASP A 50 -1.67 -4.78 -3.93
C ASP A 50 -0.38 -5.59 -3.86
N TYR A 51 0.57 -5.03 -3.12
CA TYR A 51 1.90 -5.58 -2.93
C TYR A 51 2.16 -5.69 -1.44
N GLY A 52 2.74 -6.78 -0.98
CA GLY A 52 2.97 -6.95 0.44
C GLY A 52 4.16 -7.82 0.73
N ALA A 53 4.48 -7.91 2.02
CA ALA A 53 5.51 -8.80 2.49
C ALA A 53 5.36 -9.12 3.98
N ASN A 54 5.93 -10.28 4.35
CA ASN A 54 5.90 -10.82 5.70
C ASN A 54 7.32 -11.14 6.19
N SER A 55 7.54 -10.91 7.48
CA SER A 55 8.58 -11.54 8.30
C SER A 55 7.91 -12.46 9.32
N GLU A 56 8.68 -13.03 10.25
CA GLU A 56 8.15 -13.93 11.29
C GLU A 56 7.10 -13.26 12.20
N SER A 57 7.27 -11.97 12.51
CA SER A 57 6.43 -11.25 13.48
C SER A 57 5.74 -10.02 12.91
N ARG A 58 6.20 -9.52 11.76
CA ARG A 58 5.73 -8.29 11.13
C ARG A 58 5.28 -8.54 9.72
N SER A 59 4.24 -7.84 9.30
CA SER A 59 3.78 -7.86 7.93
C SER A 59 3.31 -6.49 7.48
N GLY A 60 3.05 -6.36 6.20
CA GLY A 60 2.39 -5.18 5.67
C GLY A 60 2.06 -5.30 4.21
N TYR A 61 1.25 -4.36 3.76
CA TYR A 61 0.77 -4.30 2.39
C TYR A 61 0.64 -2.86 1.92
N ILE A 62 0.80 -2.68 0.63
CA ILE A 62 0.78 -1.44 -0.13
C ILE A 62 -0.38 -1.55 -1.11
N LEU A 63 -1.30 -0.61 -1.05
CA LEU A 63 -2.54 -0.60 -1.81
C LEU A 63 -2.59 0.66 -2.68
N GLN A 64 -2.93 0.52 -3.95
CA GLN A 64 -3.27 1.68 -4.76
C GLN A 64 -4.66 2.22 -4.37
N ARG A 65 -4.76 3.52 -4.07
CA ARG A 65 -6.00 4.16 -3.62
C ARG A 65 -6.52 5.19 -4.63
N GLY A 66 -7.45 4.74 -5.47
CA GLY A 66 -8.22 5.61 -6.35
C GLY A 66 -7.41 6.07 -7.57
N ARG A 67 -6.91 7.31 -7.56
CA ARG A 67 -6.15 7.87 -8.69
C ARG A 67 -4.70 7.39 -8.69
N LYS A 68 -4.05 7.51 -9.86
CA LYS A 68 -2.61 7.33 -10.03
C LYS A 68 -1.83 8.13 -8.97
N ASN A 69 -0.74 7.57 -8.46
CA ASN A 69 0.16 8.19 -7.46
C ASN A 69 -0.46 8.40 -6.07
N ARG A 70 -1.32 7.49 -5.63
CA ARG A 70 -1.80 7.48 -4.25
C ARG A 70 -1.73 6.06 -3.70
N TRP A 71 -0.82 5.87 -2.76
CA TRP A 71 -0.47 4.57 -2.22
C TRP A 71 -0.68 4.58 -0.72
N GLU A 72 -1.48 3.66 -0.20
CA GLU A 72 -1.59 3.43 1.23
C GLU A 72 -0.69 2.28 1.60
N PHE A 73 0.16 2.44 2.62
CA PHE A 73 0.84 1.30 3.21
C PHE A 73 0.31 1.06 4.63
N LEU A 74 0.13 -0.21 4.96
CA LEU A 74 -0.33 -0.66 6.26
C LEU A 74 0.74 -1.55 6.88
N LEU A 75 1.05 -1.29 8.14
CA LEU A 75 2.06 -2.01 8.92
C LEU A 75 1.37 -2.78 10.03
N LEU A 76 1.67 -4.07 10.10
CA LEU A 76 1.01 -5.01 11.00
C LEU A 76 2.03 -5.76 11.86
N GLU A 77 1.62 -6.07 13.09
CA GLU A 77 2.32 -6.95 14.02
C GLU A 77 1.28 -7.87 14.67
N GLY A 78 1.51 -9.19 14.66
CA GLY A 78 0.53 -10.14 15.21
C GLY A 78 -0.84 -10.15 14.52
N GLY A 79 -0.95 -9.57 13.32
CA GLY A 79 -2.20 -9.45 12.55
C GLY A 79 -2.98 -8.15 12.80
N ASP A 80 -2.56 -7.33 13.77
CA ASP A 80 -3.18 -6.04 14.05
C ASP A 80 -2.51 -4.92 13.26
N ILE A 81 -3.32 -3.99 12.72
CA ILE A 81 -2.82 -2.80 12.04
C ILE A 81 -2.30 -1.82 13.09
N LEU A 82 -0.99 -1.58 13.08
CA LEU A 82 -0.34 -0.61 13.98
C LEU A 82 -0.21 0.77 13.36
N PHE A 83 -0.10 0.84 12.03
CA PHE A 83 0.10 2.10 11.32
C PHE A 83 -0.45 2.01 9.90
N SER A 84 -1.06 3.10 9.45
CA SER A 84 -1.42 3.31 8.05
C SER A 84 -1.14 4.75 7.64
N ALA A 85 -0.57 4.92 6.45
CA ALA A 85 -0.38 6.24 5.85
C ALA A 85 -0.55 6.21 4.34
N LEU A 86 -1.01 7.34 3.80
CA LEU A 86 -1.12 7.59 2.37
C LEU A 86 0.06 8.43 1.88
N VAL A 87 0.74 7.98 0.84
CA VAL A 87 1.86 8.66 0.21
C VAL A 87 1.67 8.81 -1.30
N ASN A 88 2.43 9.73 -1.90
CA ASN A 88 2.30 10.11 -3.31
C ASN A 88 3.07 9.23 -4.30
N CYS A 89 3.89 8.28 -3.85
CA CYS A 89 4.62 7.39 -4.74
C CYS A 89 4.83 6.01 -4.12
N PHE A 90 4.90 4.99 -4.98
CA PHE A 90 5.01 3.60 -4.56
C PHE A 90 6.35 3.34 -3.86
N LYS A 91 7.46 3.88 -4.38
CA LYS A 91 8.80 3.76 -3.78
C LYS A 91 8.84 4.12 -2.30
N VAL A 92 8.14 5.17 -1.88
CA VAL A 92 8.12 5.58 -0.47
C VAL A 92 7.32 4.59 0.38
N ALA A 93 6.18 4.10 -0.13
CA ALA A 93 5.42 3.04 0.52
C ALA A 93 6.24 1.74 0.65
N GLY A 94 6.96 1.37 -0.40
CA GLY A 94 7.88 0.22 -0.44
C GLY A 94 9.00 0.35 0.57
N ALA A 95 9.66 1.50 0.62
CA ALA A 95 10.74 1.77 1.58
C ALA A 95 10.23 1.73 3.04
N ALA A 96 9.03 2.28 3.29
CA ALA A 96 8.40 2.25 4.62
C ALA A 96 8.09 0.81 5.07
N LEU A 97 7.51 -0.01 4.18
CA LEU A 97 7.23 -1.41 4.47
C LEU A 97 8.52 -2.21 4.69
N ARG A 98 9.54 -2.03 3.85
CA ARG A 98 10.84 -2.68 4.03
C ARG A 98 11.48 -2.30 5.36
N ALA A 99 11.49 -1.02 5.72
CA ALA A 99 12.01 -0.55 7.00
C ALA A 99 11.26 -1.15 8.20
N TRP A 100 9.94 -1.28 8.11
CA TRP A 100 9.11 -1.95 9.11
C TRP A 100 9.51 -3.41 9.31
N LEU A 101 9.66 -4.16 8.22
CA LEU A 101 10.05 -5.57 8.25
C LEU A 101 11.46 -5.74 8.86
N SER A 102 12.37 -4.80 8.61
CA SER A 102 13.72 -4.78 9.20
C SER A 102 13.78 -4.33 10.67
N GLY A 103 12.64 -4.14 11.36
CA GLY A 103 12.63 -3.85 12.79
C GLY A 103 12.47 -2.37 13.17
N ARG A 104 12.32 -1.44 12.21
CA ARG A 104 12.11 -0.01 12.51
C ARG A 104 10.78 0.24 13.20
N THR A 105 10.70 1.32 13.97
CA THR A 105 9.47 1.70 14.67
C THR A 105 8.53 2.50 13.75
N THR A 106 7.25 2.59 14.11
CA THR A 106 6.29 3.42 13.38
C THR A 106 6.66 4.91 13.40
N ASN A 107 7.31 5.37 14.48
CA ASN A 107 7.83 6.75 14.57
C ASN A 107 8.99 7.00 13.59
N ASP A 108 9.96 6.08 13.50
CA ASP A 108 11.05 6.20 12.52
C ASP A 108 10.50 6.23 11.09
N ILE A 109 9.48 5.42 10.82
CA ILE A 109 8.83 5.37 9.51
C ILE A 109 8.10 6.68 9.23
N LEU A 110 7.32 7.19 10.18
CA LEU A 110 6.60 8.45 10.05
C LEU A 110 7.54 9.62 9.71
N GLU A 111 8.68 9.72 10.41
CA GLU A 111 9.66 10.77 10.16
C GLU A 111 10.25 10.69 8.74
N ASN A 112 10.43 9.49 8.20
CA ASN A 112 10.97 9.28 6.85
C ASN A 112 9.94 9.54 5.74
N VAL A 113 8.63 9.42 6.03
CA VAL A 113 7.59 9.58 5.01
C VAL A 113 6.87 10.93 5.05
N LYS A 114 7.12 11.77 6.06
CA LYS A 114 6.35 12.99 6.33
C LYS A 114 6.19 13.93 5.14
N GLU A 115 7.23 14.08 4.32
CA GLU A 115 7.24 14.99 3.14
C GLU A 115 6.42 14.43 1.96
N TYR A 116 6.10 13.15 2.00
CA TYR A 116 5.37 12.43 0.95
C TYR A 116 3.91 12.17 1.32
N LEU A 117 3.51 12.51 2.56
CA LEU A 117 2.16 12.26 3.06
C LEU A 117 1.12 13.02 2.24
N ILE A 118 0.13 12.27 1.77
CA ILE A 118 -1.07 12.83 1.14
C ILE A 118 -2.15 12.97 2.20
N SER A 119 -2.72 14.16 2.32
CA SER A 119 -3.96 14.35 3.07
C SER A 119 -5.07 13.49 2.45
N PRO A 120 -5.79 12.67 3.24
CA PRO A 120 -7.00 12.02 2.74
C PRO A 120 -7.93 13.06 2.10
N PRO A 121 -8.70 12.73 1.04
CA PRO A 121 -9.69 13.63 0.50
C PRO A 121 -10.55 14.10 1.67
N ARG A 122 -10.55 15.41 1.88
CA ARG A 122 -11.11 16.03 3.07
C ARG A 122 -12.50 15.47 3.32
N LEU A 123 -12.78 15.11 4.57
CA LEU A 123 -14.15 14.96 5.11
C LEU A 123 -15.05 16.17 4.76
N GLU A 124 -14.50 17.30 4.29
CA GLU A 124 -15.27 18.46 3.82
C GLU A 124 -16.22 18.16 2.64
N ASP A 125 -15.95 17.13 1.82
CA ASP A 125 -16.80 16.80 0.66
C ASP A 125 -17.96 15.81 0.99
N SER A 126 -17.99 15.22 2.18
CA SER A 126 -19.12 14.37 2.60
C SER A 126 -20.31 15.21 3.09
N TRP A 127 -20.07 16.38 3.70
CA TRP A 127 -21.14 17.27 4.16
C TRP A 127 -21.85 18.01 3.02
N LYS A 128 -21.15 18.30 1.91
CA LYS A 128 -21.74 19.01 0.76
C LYS A 128 -22.75 18.17 -0.04
N ARG A 129 -22.79 16.85 0.18
CA ARG A 129 -23.76 15.95 -0.46
C ARG A 129 -25.04 15.74 0.35
N GLY A 130 -25.14 16.27 1.57
CA GLY A 130 -26.29 16.12 2.47
C GLY A 130 -27.30 17.28 2.45
N ILE A 131 -27.00 18.43 1.83
CA ILE A 131 -27.91 19.59 1.80
C ILE A 131 -28.45 19.80 0.38
N LYS A 132 -29.17 18.80 -0.15
CA LYS A 132 -30.12 19.03 -1.25
C LYS A 132 -31.49 19.34 -0.63
N LYS A 133 -31.75 20.65 -0.50
CA LYS A 133 -33.05 21.34 -0.40
C LYS A 133 -34.25 20.48 0.05
N THR A 134 -34.59 20.56 1.34
CA THR A 134 -36.01 20.63 1.73
C THR A 134 -36.46 22.07 1.54
N LYS A 135 -36.88 22.39 0.31
CA LYS A 135 -37.72 23.56 0.05
C LYS A 135 -38.91 23.10 -0.77
N ASP A 136 -40.08 23.54 -0.31
CA ASP A 136 -41.40 23.50 -0.97
C ASP A 136 -42.28 22.29 -0.65
N ARG A 137 -43.00 22.41 0.49
CA ARG A 137 -44.42 22.08 0.54
C ARG A 137 -45.16 23.41 0.77
N GLY A 138 -45.66 23.98 -0.32
CA GLY A 138 -46.85 24.83 -0.29
C GLY A 138 -48.10 23.96 -0.25
#